data_AF-A0A9N7NS35-F1
#
_entry.id   AF-A0A9N7NS35-F1
#
_cell.length_a   1.000
_cell.length_b   1.000
_cell.length_c   1.000
_cell.angle_alpha   90.00
_cell.angle_beta   90.00
_cell.angle_gamma   90.00
#
_symmetry.space_group_name_H-M   'P 1'
#
loop_
_entity.id
_entity.type
_entity.pdbx_description
1 polymer ?
#
loop_
_entity_poly.entity_id
_entity_poly.type
_entity_poly.pdbx_seq_one_letter_code
_entity_poly.pdbx_strand_id
1 'polypeptide(L)' 'SKLLMGNGESAIISHFGNSLFQAPDQTNVFILKNLLHVPMISRNLLSVSQFARDNKVFFEFHPNVCFVKDQQTQE' A
#
# COMPACT_ATOMS: atom_id res chain seq x y z
N SER A 1 -8.62 -2.14 -18.43
CA SER A 1 -9.25 -3.35 -17.84
C SER A 1 -10.32 -2.94 -16.83
N LYS A 2 -11.26 -3.84 -16.48
CA LYS A 2 -12.31 -3.56 -15.48
C LYS A 2 -12.18 -4.54 -14.31
N LEU A 3 -12.42 -4.06 -13.09
CA LEU A 3 -12.51 -4.86 -11.87
C LEU A 3 -13.99 -5.10 -11.54
N LEU A 4 -14.40 -6.35 -11.38
CA LEU A 4 -15.73 -6.70 -10.90
C LEU A 4 -15.73 -6.70 -9.36
N MET A 5 -16.68 -5.98 -8.77
CA MET A 5 -16.82 -5.86 -7.32
C MET A 5 -17.85 -6.87 -6.80
N GLY A 6 -17.76 -7.20 -5.50
CA GLY A 6 -18.68 -8.15 -4.85
C GLY A 6 -20.14 -7.68 -4.80
N ASN A 7 -20.40 -6.39 -5.07
CA ASN A 7 -21.74 -5.81 -5.21
C ASN A 7 -22.29 -5.91 -6.65
N GLY A 8 -21.57 -6.54 -7.59
CA GLY A 8 -21.98 -6.68 -8.99
C GLY A 8 -21.63 -5.50 -9.90
N GLU A 9 -21.09 -4.41 -9.36
CA GLU A 9 -20.64 -3.27 -10.16
C GLU A 9 -19.23 -3.47 -10.70
N SER A 10 -18.85 -2.68 -11.71
CA SER A 10 -17.51 -2.70 -12.29
C SER A 10 -16.80 -1.35 -12.14
N ALA A 11 -15.51 -1.39 -11.81
CA ALA A 11 -14.66 -0.20 -11.72
C ALA A 11 -13.53 -0.23 -12.77
N ILE A 12 -13.12 0.94 -13.24
CA ILE A 12 -12.06 1.07 -14.25
C ILE A 12 -10.70 0.96 -13.57
N ILE A 13 -9.87 0.02 -14.04
CA ILE A 13 -8.47 -0.07 -13.66
C ILE A 13 -7.70 0.94 -14.50
N SER A 14 -7.15 1.96 -13.85
CA SER A 14 -6.30 2.96 -14.51
C SER A 14 -4.89 2.43 -14.72
N HIS A 15 -4.30 1.82 -13.68
CA HIS A 15 -2.96 1.26 -13.75
C HIS A 15 -2.86 -0.01 -12.91
N PHE A 16 -1.95 -0.90 -13.31
CA PHE A 16 -1.54 -2.05 -12.52
C PHE A 16 -0.04 -2.27 -12.66
N GLY A 17 0.61 -2.82 -11.64
CA GLY A 17 2.05 -3.11 -11.67
C GLY A 17 2.75 -2.72 -10.38
N ASN A 18 4.01 -2.29 -10.49
CA ASN A 18 4.80 -1.85 -9.34
C ASN A 18 4.94 -0.33 -9.35
N SER A 19 5.03 0.26 -8.17
CA SER A 19 5.23 1.71 -8.01
C SER A 19 6.19 2.00 -6.86
N LEU A 20 6.74 3.21 -6.86
CA LEU A 20 7.51 3.76 -5.76
C LEU A 20 6.64 4.77 -5.01
N PHE A 21 6.65 4.69 -3.70
CA PHE A 21 5.94 5.59 -2.80
C PHE A 21 6.94 6.33 -1.94
N GLN A 22 7.10 7.62 -2.20
CA GLN A 22 7.93 8.49 -1.40
C GLN A 22 7.21 8.85 -0.11
N ALA A 23 7.84 8.59 1.03
CA ALA A 23 7.34 9.02 2.32
C ALA A 23 7.34 10.57 2.43
N PRO A 24 6.45 11.16 3.25
CA PRO A 24 6.37 12.62 3.41
C PRO A 24 7.67 13.27 3.90
N ASP A 25 8.50 12.54 4.64
CA ASP A 25 9.81 12.97 5.12
C ASP A 25 10.88 13.04 4.02
N GLN A 26 10.56 12.58 2.80
CA GLN A 26 11.43 12.53 1.62
C GLN A 26 12.72 11.70 1.79
N THR A 27 12.92 11.07 2.93
CA THR A 27 14.10 10.23 3.21
C THR A 27 13.82 8.77 2.86
N ASN A 28 12.58 8.33 2.99
CA ASN A 28 12.20 6.93 2.79
C ASN A 28 11.44 6.72 1.48
N VAL A 29 11.90 5.75 0.68
CA VAL A 29 11.23 5.30 -0.55
C VAL A 29 10.73 3.88 -0.35
N PHE A 30 9.43 3.69 -0.46
CA PHE A 30 8.79 2.38 -0.35
C PHE A 30 8.43 1.81 -1.72
N ILE A 31 8.56 0.50 -1.85
CA ILE A 31 8.15 -0.27 -3.03
C ILE A 31 6.72 -0.77 -2.79
N LEU A 32 5.83 -0.39 -3.69
CA LEU A 32 4.47 -0.92 -3.78
C LEU A 32 4.41 -1.95 -4.91
N LYS A 33 4.52 -3.24 -4.56
CA LYS A 33 4.38 -4.33 -5.54
C LYS A 33 2.92 -4.75 -5.72
N ASN A 34 2.57 -5.15 -6.94
CA ASN A 34 1.23 -5.63 -7.29
C ASN A 34 0.12 -4.58 -7.00
N LEU A 35 0.43 -3.31 -7.25
CA LEU A 35 -0.51 -2.22 -7.16
C LEU A 35 -1.61 -2.38 -8.21
N LEU A 36 -2.87 -2.22 -7.77
CA LEU A 36 -4.04 -2.14 -8.63
C LEU A 36 -4.70 -0.78 -8.40
N HIS A 37 -4.42 0.19 -9.28
CA HIS A 37 -4.92 1.55 -9.15
C HIS A 37 -6.29 1.68 -9.83
N VAL A 38 -7.32 1.90 -9.00
CA VAL A 38 -8.73 2.01 -9.40
C VAL A 38 -9.31 3.30 -8.80
N PRO A 39 -9.29 4.44 -9.51
CA PRO A 39 -9.64 5.76 -8.94
C PRO A 39 -11.04 5.86 -8.35
N MET A 40 -11.99 5.07 -8.87
CA MET A 40 -13.37 5.02 -8.38
C MET A 40 -13.51 4.33 -7.02
N ILE A 41 -12.53 3.51 -6.62
CA ILE A 41 -12.52 2.86 -5.30
C ILE A 41 -11.83 3.82 -4.33
N SER A 42 -12.61 4.44 -3.47
CA SER A 42 -12.14 5.43 -2.49
C SER A 42 -11.35 4.85 -1.32
N ARG A 43 -11.32 3.51 -1.16
CA ARG A 43 -10.53 2.83 -0.13
C ARG A 43 -9.32 2.14 -0.75
N ASN A 44 -8.14 2.69 -0.50
CA ASN A 44 -6.88 2.03 -0.82
C ASN A 44 -6.71 0.80 0.08
N LEU A 45 -6.62 -0.38 -0.51
CA LEU A 45 -6.30 -1.61 0.20
C LEU A 45 -4.82 -1.92 0.00
N LEU A 46 -4.09 -1.95 1.12
CA LEU A 46 -2.69 -2.33 1.14
C LEU A 46 -2.54 -3.64 1.93
N SER A 47 -1.86 -4.61 1.34
CA SER A 47 -1.47 -5.82 2.06
C SER A 47 -0.32 -5.49 3.02
N VAL A 48 -0.63 -5.33 4.31
CA VAL A 48 0.34 -5.02 5.37
C VAL A 48 1.50 -6.02 5.36
N SER A 49 1.19 -7.32 5.28
CA SER A 49 2.22 -8.36 5.30
C SER A 49 3.14 -8.31 4.08
N GLN A 50 2.59 -8.02 2.89
CA GLN A 50 3.39 -7.88 1.68
C GLN A 50 4.26 -6.63 1.74
N PHE A 51 3.68 -5.49 2.13
CA PHE A 51 4.40 -4.24 2.27
C PHE A 51 5.57 -4.38 3.25
N ALA A 52 5.34 -4.99 4.41
CA ALA A 52 6.36 -5.27 5.42
C ALA A 52 7.53 -6.08 4.84
N ARG A 53 7.23 -7.21 4.17
CA ARG A 53 8.26 -8.07 3.57
C ARG A 53 9.04 -7.38 2.45
N ASP A 54 8.34 -6.67 1.57
CA ASP A 54 8.95 -6.04 0.40
C ASP A 54 9.85 -4.84 0.76
N ASN A 55 9.57 -4.18 1.88
CA ASN A 55 10.30 -2.99 2.33
C ASN A 55 11.20 -3.21 3.54
N LYS A 56 11.26 -4.43 4.10
CA LYS A 56 12.01 -4.75 5.33
C LYS A 56 11.61 -3.86 6.51
N VAL A 57 10.30 -3.68 6.67
CA VAL A 57 9.70 -2.88 7.75
C VAL A 57 8.75 -3.72 8.56
N PHE A 58 8.43 -3.26 9.77
CA PHE A 58 7.31 -3.77 10.54
C PHE A 58 6.32 -2.64 10.85
N PHE A 59 5.09 -3.04 11.19
CA PHE A 59 4.05 -2.11 11.58
C PHE A 59 3.87 -2.17 13.10
N GLU A 60 3.86 -1.00 13.72
CA GLU A 60 3.53 -0.84 15.14
C GLU A 60 2.16 -0.18 15.27
N PHE A 61 1.21 -0.89 15.88
CA PHE A 61 -0.17 -0.43 16.00
C PHE A 61 -0.45 0.09 17.41
N HIS A 62 -1.03 1.28 17.47
CA HIS A 62 -1.60 1.90 18.67
C HIS A 62 -3.10 2.10 18.46
N PRO A 63 -3.88 2.37 19.51
CA PRO A 63 -5.34 2.53 19.38
C PRO A 63 -5.79 3.55 18.32
N ASN A 64 -5.01 4.60 18.08
CA ASN A 64 -5.37 5.70 17.18
C ASN A 64 -4.37 5.95 16.04
N VAL A 65 -3.22 5.27 16.04
CA VAL A 65 -2.14 5.52 15.08
C VAL A 65 -1.42 4.23 14.72
N CYS A 66 -0.75 4.23 13.59
CA CYS A 66 0.13 3.16 13.17
C CYS A 66 1.44 3.76 12.68
N PHE A 67 2.55 3.13 13.04
CA PHE A 67 3.88 3.48 12.55
C PHE A 67 4.41 2.38 11.63
N VAL A 68 5.24 2.79 10.67
CA VAL A 68 6.04 1.90 9.84
C VAL A 68 7.49 2.13 10.27
N LYS A 69 8.16 1.07 10.71
CA LYS A 69 9.52 1.15 11.26
C LYS A 69 10.47 0.23 10.53
N ASP A 70 11.71 0.66 10.38
CA ASP A 70 12.78 -0.13 9.78
C ASP A 70 13.10 -1.34 10.66
N GLN A 71 13.23 -2.52 10.04
CA GLN A 71 13.48 -3.76 10.78
C GLN A 71 14.90 -3.84 11.36
N GLN A 72 15.87 -3.15 10.78
CA GLN A 72 17.27 -3.16 11.22
C GLN A 72 17.52 -2.10 12.31
N THR A 73 17.12 -0.85 12.09
CA THR A 73 17.36 0.25 13.05
C THR A 73 16.32 0.29 14.15
N GLN A 74 15.14 -0.31 13.93
CA GLN A 74 13.96 -0.22 14.80
C GLN A 74 13.41 1.21 14.92
N GLU A 75 13.81 2.11 14.02
CA GLU A 75 13.35 3.49 13.92
C GLU A 75 12.10 3.61 13.04
#